data_AF-A0A6G7Z7W9-F1
#
_entry.id   AF-A0A6G7Z7W9-F1
#
_cell.length_a   1.000
_cell.length_b   1.000
_cell.length_c   1.000
_cell.angle_alpha   90.00
_cell.angle_beta   90.00
_cell.angle_gamma   90.00
#
_symmetry.space_group_name_H-M   'P 1'
#
loop_
_entity.id
_entity.type
_entity.pdbx_description
1 polymer ?
#
loop_
_entity_poly.entity_id
_entity_poly.type
_entity_poly.pdbx_seq_one_letter_code
_entity_poly.pdbx_strand_id
1 'polypeptide(L)' 'MKKYTAKEVKALILDSAVKQFTSRGFETTRVQDIMDPLDGLTKGAFYHHFKSQKEIADKVVERMLPDRNVLDLMKFHSLS' A
#
# COMPACT_ATOMS: atom_id res chain seq x y z
N MET A 1 9.26 -12.67 19.52
CA MET A 1 9.14 -11.69 18.42
C MET A 1 9.21 -12.45 17.10
N LYS A 2 8.19 -12.36 16.24
CA LYS A 2 8.26 -12.99 14.90
C LYS A 2 9.34 -12.26 14.10
N LYS A 3 10.27 -13.01 13.49
CA LYS A 3 11.28 -12.44 12.59
C LYS A 3 10.73 -12.53 11.17
N TYR A 4 10.48 -11.40 10.55
CA TYR A 4 10.08 -11.30 9.16
C TYR A 4 11.29 -10.90 8.31
N THR A 5 11.40 -11.46 7.11
CA THR A 5 12.30 -10.99 6.07
C THR A 5 11.79 -9.68 5.47
N ALA A 6 12.66 -8.91 4.83
CA ALA A 6 12.28 -7.69 4.09
C ALA A 6 11.18 -7.94 3.04
N LYS A 7 11.19 -9.10 2.38
CA LYS A 7 10.17 -9.47 1.39
C LYS A 7 8.81 -9.72 2.04
N GLU A 8 8.78 -10.43 3.18
CA GLU A 8 7.55 -10.68 3.94
C GLU A 8 6.97 -9.39 4.52
N VAL A 9 7.83 -8.52 5.08
CA VAL A 9 7.40 -7.20 5.58
C VAL A 9 6.74 -6.39 4.47
N LYS A 10 7.36 -6.30 3.29
CA LYS A 10 6.78 -5.60 2.13
C LYS A 10 5.41 -6.18 1.73
N ALA A 11 5.27 -7.50 1.73
CA ALA A 11 4.02 -8.17 1.38
C ALA A 11 2.92 -7.90 2.43
N LEU A 12 3.23 -8.02 3.72
CA LEU A 12 2.30 -7.75 4.82
C LEU A 12 1.76 -6.31 4.79
N ILE A 13 2.66 -5.35 4.55
CA ILE A 13 2.29 -3.95 4.43
C ILE A 13 1.37 -3.73 3.23
N LEU A 14 1.67 -4.36 2.08
CA LEU A 14 0.84 -4.26 0.89
C LEU A 14 -0.54 -4.91 1.08
N ASP A 15 -0.60 -6.07 1.76
CA ASP A 15 -1.86 -6.75 2.06
C ASP A 15 -2.74 -5.92 3.02
N SER A 16 -2.14 -5.29 4.02
CA SER A 16 -2.84 -4.37 4.92
C SER A 16 -3.36 -3.14 4.17
N ALA A 17 -2.56 -2.57 3.27
CA ALA A 17 -2.95 -1.42 2.46
C ALA A 17 -4.13 -1.74 1.54
N VAL A 18 -4.15 -2.92 0.89
CA VAL A 18 -5.30 -3.39 0.11
C VAL A 18 -6.57 -3.37 0.98
N LYS A 19 -6.51 -3.96 2.19
CA LYS A 19 -7.65 -4.02 3.10
C LYS A 19 -8.13 -2.63 3.53
N GLN A 20 -7.22 -1.74 3.92
CA GLN A 20 -7.60 -0.40 4.36
C GLN A 20 -8.18 0.42 3.19
N PHE A 21 -7.51 0.48 2.04
CA PHE A 21 -7.99 1.26 0.90
C PHE A 21 -9.34 0.78 0.38
N THR A 22 -9.57 -0.54 0.32
CA THR A 22 -10.86 -1.09 -0.12
C THR A 22 -11.97 -0.92 0.92
N SER A 23 -11.64 -0.86 2.21
CA SER A 23 -12.65 -0.73 3.27
C SER A 23 -13.11 0.71 3.53
N ARG A 24 -12.23 1.71 3.39
CA ARG A 24 -12.55 3.11 3.76
C ARG A 24 -12.18 4.15 2.71
N GLY A 25 -11.49 3.75 1.64
CA GLY A 25 -10.98 4.64 0.60
C GLY A 25 -9.54 5.10 0.85
N PHE A 26 -8.88 5.57 -0.21
CA PHE A 26 -7.49 6.05 -0.17
C PHE A 26 -7.34 7.32 0.69
N GLU A 27 -8.14 8.36 0.43
CA GLU A 27 -8.02 9.67 1.09
C GLU A 27 -8.24 9.63 2.61
N THR A 28 -8.99 8.65 3.11
CA THR A 28 -9.30 8.49 4.54
C THR A 28 -8.33 7.57 5.26
N THR A 29 -7.46 6.86 4.53
CA THR A 29 -6.48 5.94 5.08
C THR A 29 -5.17 6.67 5.32
N ARG A 30 -4.60 6.58 6.52
CA ARG A 30 -3.26 7.08 6.84
C ARG A 30 -2.27 5.91 6.82
N VAL A 31 -0.98 6.23 6.69
CA VAL A 31 0.10 5.24 6.85
C VAL A 31 -0.01 4.49 8.19
N GLN A 32 -0.45 5.17 9.26
CA GLN A 32 -0.63 4.52 10.56
C GLN A 32 -1.73 3.45 10.50
N ASP A 33 -2.87 3.72 9.86
CA ASP A 33 -3.98 2.75 9.74
C ASP A 33 -3.56 1.48 8.97
N ILE A 34 -2.62 1.61 8.04
CA ILE A 34 -2.02 0.48 7.32
C ILE A 34 -1.11 -0.35 8.25
N MET A 35 -0.43 0.30 9.19
CA MET A 35 0.54 -0.34 10.08
C MET A 35 -0.08 -0.89 11.37
N ASP A 36 -1.16 -0.30 11.87
CA ASP A 36 -1.83 -0.71 13.12
C ASP A 36 -2.18 -2.20 13.20
N PRO A 37 -2.63 -2.87 12.12
CA PRO A 37 -2.91 -4.31 12.15
C PRO A 37 -1.67 -5.21 12.15
N LEU A 38 -0.46 -4.65 12.03
CA LEU A 38 0.78 -5.39 11.77
C LEU A 38 1.68 -5.44 13.01
N ASP A 39 1.36 -6.34 13.93
CA ASP A 39 2.10 -6.54 15.18
C ASP A 39 3.61 -6.70 14.97
N GLY A 40 4.38 -5.85 15.67
CA GLY A 40 5.85 -5.88 15.65
C GLY A 40 6.48 -5.18 14.45
N LEU A 41 5.69 -4.54 13.58
CA LEU A 41 6.18 -3.65 12.53
C LEU A 41 5.98 -2.18 12.92
N THR A 42 6.90 -1.33 12.48
CA THR A 42 6.89 0.11 12.80
C THR A 42 6.62 0.94 11.55
N LYS A 43 6.25 2.20 11.75
CA LYS A 43 6.18 3.17 10.65
C LYS A 43 7.52 3.32 9.91
N GLY A 44 8.66 3.08 10.58
CA GLY A 44 9.98 3.02 9.93
C GLY A 44 10.11 1.85 8.95
N ALA A 45 9.55 0.68 9.27
CA ALA A 45 9.49 -0.46 8.36
C ALA A 45 8.65 -0.15 7.10
N PHE A 46 7.58 0.64 7.24
CA PHE A 46 6.86 1.18 6.08
C PHE A 46 7.78 2.00 5.18
N TYR A 47 8.45 3.02 5.73
CA TYR A 47 9.28 3.93 4.95
C TYR A 47 10.55 3.29 4.38
N HIS A 48 10.95 2.12 4.89
CA HIS A 48 11.99 1.31 4.27
C HIS A 48 11.54 0.69 2.92
N HIS A 49 10.24 0.41 2.75
CA HIS A 49 9.70 -0.25 1.56
C HIS A 49 8.90 0.65 0.62
N PHE A 50 8.25 1.68 1.16
CA PHE A 50 7.41 2.62 0.43
C PHE A 50 7.69 4.05 0.91
N LYS A 51 8.06 4.94 -0.01
CA LYS A 51 8.39 6.33 0.28
C LYS A 51 7.17 7.17 0.64
N SER A 52 5.98 6.74 0.22
CA SER A 52 4.73 7.48 0.45
C SER A 52 3.49 6.59 0.42
N GLN A 53 2.37 7.12 0.93
CA GLN A 53 1.05 6.52 0.78
C GLN A 53 0.64 6.36 -0.69
N LYS A 54 1.01 7.33 -1.54
CA LYS A 54 0.74 7.26 -2.98
C LYS A 54 1.49 6.09 -3.64
N GLU A 55 2.75 5.88 -3.28
CA GLU A 55 3.53 4.78 -3.86
C GLU A 55 2.92 3.41 -3.53
N ILE A 56 2.50 3.19 -2.28
CA ILE A 56 1.83 1.93 -1.94
C ILE A 56 0.46 1.81 -2.60
N ALA A 57 -0.28 2.90 -2.79
CA ALA A 57 -1.52 2.89 -3.57
C ALA A 57 -1.28 2.50 -5.03
N ASP A 58 -0.25 3.06 -5.68
CA ASP A 58 0.16 2.67 -7.03
C ASP A 58 0.44 1.15 -7.08
N LYS A 59 1.11 0.59 -6.06
CA LYS A 59 1.34 -0.87 -5.94
C LYS A 59 0.10 -1.70 -5.66
N VAL A 60 -0.87 -1.16 -4.92
CA VAL A 60 -2.18 -1.81 -4.72
C VAL A 60 -2.91 -1.89 -6.05
N VAL A 61 -2.95 -0.81 -6.83
CA VAL A 61 -3.59 -0.80 -8.15
C VAL A 61 -2.89 -1.76 -9.11
N GLU A 62 -1.55 -1.74 -9.19
CA GLU A 62 -0.78 -2.71 -9.99
C GLU A 62 -1.11 -4.18 -9.62
N ARG A 63 -1.35 -4.46 -8.34
CA ARG A 63 -1.70 -5.81 -7.87
C ARG A 63 -3.14 -6.21 -8.21
N MET A 64 -4.08 -5.27 -8.17
CA MET A 64 -5.50 -5.54 -8.43
C MET A 64 -5.83 -5.53 -9.93
N LEU A 65 -5.08 -4.77 -10.72
CA LEU A 65 -5.26 -4.58 -12.16
C LEU A 65 -3.94 -4.89 -12.88
N PRO A 66 -3.58 -6.18 -13.05
CA PRO A 66 -2.33 -6.55 -13.71
C PRO A 66 -2.30 -6.11 -15.18
N ASP A 67 -3.46 -5.89 -15.80
CA ASP A 67 -3.58 -5.33 -17.14
C ASP A 67 -3.33 -3.81 -17.11
N ARG A 68 -2.14 -3.42 -17.57
CA ARG A 68 -1.58 -2.06 -17.49
C ARG A 68 -2.45 -0.95 -18.10
N ASN A 69 -3.39 -1.28 -18.99
CA ASN A 69 -4.25 -0.31 -19.66
C ASN A 69 -5.11 0.52 -18.70
N VAL A 70 -5.53 -0.04 -17.56
CA VAL A 70 -6.43 0.67 -16.63
C VAL A 70 -5.68 1.69 -15.77
N LEU A 71 -4.46 1.36 -15.34
CA LEU A 71 -3.64 2.27 -14.54
C LEU A 71 -3.22 3.51 -15.34
N ASP A 72 -2.87 3.32 -16.61
CA ASP A 72 -2.56 4.42 -17.52
C ASP A 72 -3.78 5.31 -17.77
N LEU A 73 -4.97 4.72 -17.87
CA LEU A 73 -6.23 5.45 -18.04
C LEU A 73 -6.60 6.31 -16.83
N MET A 74 -6.37 5.82 -15.60
CA MET A 74 -6.62 6.56 -14.36
C MET A 74 -5.65 7.73 -14.18
N LYS A 75 -4.38 7.57 -14.60
CA LYS A 75 -3.37 8.64 -14.56
C LYS A 75 -3.66 9.75 -15.56
N PHE A 76 -4.25 9.43 -16.71
CA PHE A 76 -4.61 10.42 -17.72
C PHE A 76 -5.72 11.39 -17.24
N HIS A 77 -6.71 10.88 -16.50
CA HIS A 77 -7.86 11.68 -16.03
C HIS A 77 -7.57 12.53 -14.77
N SER A 78 -6.51 12.21 -14.02
CA SER A 78 -6.14 12.95 -12.80
C SER A 78 -5.17 14.12 -13.06
N LEU A 79 -4.78 14.33 -14.32
CA LEU A 79 -3.95 15.44 -14.81
C LEU A 79 -4.73 16.45 -15.68
N SER A 80 -6.06 16.40 -15.67
CA SER A 80 -6.95 17.32 -16.41
C SER A 80 -7.65 18.29 -15.47
#